data_AF-A0A935Z7D1-F1
#
_entry.id   AF-A0A935Z7D1-F1
#
_cell.length_a   1.000
_cell.length_b   1.000
_cell.length_c   1.000
_cell.angle_alpha   90.00
_cell.angle_beta   90.00
_cell.angle_gamma   90.00
#
_symmetry.space_group_name_H-M   'P 1'
#
loop_
_entity.id
_entity.type
_entity.pdbx_description
1 polymer ?
#
loop_
_entity_poly.entity_id
_entity_poly.type
_entity_poly.pdbx_seq_one_letter_code
_entity_poly.pdbx_strand_id
1 'polypeptide(L)'
;MRVRSKLVVLAFPLSLAAAFGAACSSSTTPETTADAAAEAGGTPDAFVEPTEVRQTGRALVLQQRTPVEGATVTAGTTSTTTNANGDYSLIVPRGKPVRLTFAAPEFYKLVEQEYVVEKATYERGESLMLSRQTAGLLKAFLPGLDTAKGILVVRVVAGEGCKSEEGTELSLDPPGATLRYTVNGLPSDKPFVTAGENNGAIFYNVTPGAKVTVTAKSPTCSQLPFPVAFEGVKYNDNQTTEGGESFTFMRVFLGTKVQAPDAGPVDAGAGDAAPSDAGDATTD
;
A
#
# COMPACT_ATOMS: atom_id res chain seq x y z
N MET A 1 26.43 33.94 13.54
CA MET A 1 25.54 33.88 14.73
C MET A 1 25.08 32.44 14.91
N ARG A 2 25.59 31.74 15.93
CA ARG A 2 25.20 30.38 16.31
C ARG A 2 24.39 30.49 17.59
N VAL A 3 23.15 30.00 17.59
CA VAL A 3 22.36 29.84 18.83
C VAL A 3 22.16 28.35 19.03
N ARG A 4 22.84 27.81 20.04
CA ARG A 4 22.69 26.44 20.55
C ARG A 4 21.60 26.46 21.62
N SER A 5 20.45 25.83 21.38
CA SER A 5 19.48 25.55 22.45
C SER A 5 19.80 24.19 23.08
N LYS A 6 20.13 24.22 24.36
CA LYS A 6 20.33 23.05 25.21
C LYS A 6 18.96 22.53 25.68
N LEU A 7 18.66 21.26 25.39
CA LEU A 7 17.54 20.55 26.00
C LEU A 7 18.04 19.91 27.31
N VAL A 8 17.39 20.27 28.42
CA VAL A 8 17.64 19.72 29.76
C VAL A 8 16.86 18.42 29.91
N VAL A 9 17.57 17.34 30.24
CA VAL A 9 17.02 16.03 30.59
C VAL A 9 16.71 16.04 32.09
N LEU A 10 15.45 15.81 32.44
CA LEU A 10 15.02 15.58 33.83
C LEU A 10 14.71 14.09 33.99
N ALA A 11 15.62 13.39 34.67
CA ALA A 11 15.45 12.02 35.11
C ALA A 11 14.75 12.00 36.47
N PHE A 12 13.67 11.23 36.59
CA PHE A 12 13.03 10.88 37.86
C PHE A 12 13.35 9.42 38.18
N PRO A 13 14.02 9.10 39.30
CA PRO A 13 14.06 7.74 39.83
C PRO A 13 12.93 7.56 40.86
N LEU A 14 12.08 6.56 40.65
CA LEU A 14 11.19 6.05 41.69
C LEU A 14 11.58 4.60 42.00
N SER A 15 12.26 4.43 43.13
CA SER A 15 12.49 3.13 43.77
C SER A 15 11.36 2.87 44.76
N LEU A 16 10.73 1.70 44.72
CA LEU A 16 10.09 1.12 45.90
C LEU A 16 10.22 -0.40 45.90
N ALA A 17 10.62 -0.91 47.07
CA ALA A 17 11.01 -2.27 47.35
C ALA A 17 9.81 -3.20 47.67
N ALA A 18 10.13 -4.49 47.62
CA ALA A 18 9.27 -5.66 47.79
C ALA A 18 8.73 -5.89 49.22
N ALA A 19 7.65 -6.69 49.31
CA ALA A 19 7.41 -7.59 50.45
C ALA A 19 6.57 -8.81 50.03
N PHE A 20 6.98 -9.97 50.51
CA PHE A 20 6.36 -11.29 50.36
C PHE A 20 5.06 -11.43 51.18
N GLY A 21 4.16 -12.30 50.72
CA GLY A 21 3.07 -12.86 51.50
C GLY A 21 2.49 -14.10 50.84
N ALA A 22 2.90 -15.28 51.31
CA ALA A 22 2.35 -16.57 50.91
C ALA A 22 1.05 -16.86 51.69
N ALA A 23 0.04 -17.40 51.01
CA ALA A 23 -1.04 -18.14 51.64
C ALA A 23 -1.50 -19.26 50.67
N CYS A 24 -1.28 -20.50 51.07
CA CYS A 24 -1.91 -21.69 50.50
C CYS A 24 -3.19 -21.99 51.28
N SER A 25 -4.27 -22.41 50.60
CA SER A 25 -4.95 -23.71 50.84
C SER A 25 -6.33 -23.80 50.17
N SER A 26 -6.43 -24.75 49.22
CA SER A 26 -7.41 -25.85 49.13
C SER A 26 -8.91 -25.62 48.81
N SER A 27 -9.34 -26.18 47.66
CA SER A 27 -10.52 -27.08 47.38
C SER A 27 -11.93 -26.69 47.91
N THR A 28 -13.08 -26.81 47.20
CA THR A 28 -13.57 -27.85 46.27
C THR A 28 -14.94 -27.44 45.63
N THR A 29 -15.15 -27.76 44.34
CA THR A 29 -16.42 -28.13 43.63
C THR A 29 -17.59 -27.13 43.43
N PRO A 30 -18.50 -27.36 42.44
CA PRO A 30 -19.00 -26.34 41.51
C PRO A 30 -20.46 -25.95 41.75
N GLU A 31 -20.80 -24.69 41.49
CA GLU A 31 -22.19 -24.26 41.34
C GLU A 31 -22.39 -23.61 39.98
N THR A 32 -23.17 -24.30 39.16
CA THR A 32 -23.87 -23.76 38.00
C THR A 32 -24.86 -22.69 38.46
N THR A 33 -24.57 -21.44 38.15
CA THR A 33 -25.58 -20.39 38.05
C THR A 33 -25.35 -19.66 36.74
N ALA A 34 -26.30 -19.83 35.83
CA ALA A 34 -26.37 -19.08 34.60
C ALA A 34 -26.75 -17.64 34.93
N ASP A 35 -25.85 -16.70 34.65
CA ASP A 35 -26.19 -15.29 34.50
C ASP A 35 -25.58 -14.79 33.19
N ALA A 36 -26.47 -14.45 32.27
CA ALA A 36 -26.15 -13.82 31.00
C ALA A 36 -25.85 -12.33 31.25
N ALA A 37 -24.56 -11.99 31.27
CA ALA A 37 -24.08 -10.64 31.08
C ALA A 37 -23.17 -10.65 29.84
N ALA A 38 -23.70 -10.14 28.73
CA ALA A 38 -22.93 -9.87 27.53
C ALA A 38 -22.11 -8.60 27.78
N GLU A 39 -20.81 -8.76 28.00
CA GLU A 39 -19.83 -7.67 27.93
C GLU A 39 -18.55 -8.18 27.27
N ALA A 40 -17.96 -7.30 26.48
CA ALA A 40 -16.90 -7.54 25.53
C ALA A 40 -15.63 -8.18 26.12
N GLY A 41 -15.15 -9.22 25.46
CA GLY A 41 -13.83 -9.80 25.68
C GLY A 41 -13.45 -10.59 24.44
N GLY A 42 -12.33 -10.20 23.79
CA GLY A 42 -11.91 -10.76 22.51
C GLY A 42 -12.03 -12.27 22.47
N THR A 43 -12.52 -12.81 21.34
CA THR A 43 -12.50 -14.25 21.10
C THR A 43 -11.11 -14.78 21.47
N PRO A 44 -11.01 -15.77 22.37
CA PRO A 44 -9.75 -16.47 22.62
C PRO A 44 -9.22 -16.91 21.27
N ASP A 45 -7.90 -16.80 21.04
CA ASP A 45 -7.23 -17.18 19.78
C ASP A 45 -7.88 -18.43 19.17
N ALA A 46 -8.85 -18.22 18.28
CA ALA A 46 -9.54 -19.34 17.67
C ALA A 46 -8.47 -20.12 16.92
N PHE A 47 -8.49 -21.44 17.05
CA PHE A 47 -7.56 -22.30 16.34
C PHE A 47 -7.60 -21.93 14.85
N VAL A 48 -6.45 -21.53 14.31
CA VAL A 48 -6.31 -21.19 12.90
C VAL A 48 -5.82 -22.45 12.22
N GLU A 49 -6.59 -22.95 11.27
CA GLU A 49 -6.19 -24.16 10.52
C GLU A 49 -4.85 -23.92 9.80
N PRO A 50 -4.05 -24.97 9.52
CA PRO A 50 -2.76 -24.81 8.84
C PRO A 50 -2.87 -24.10 7.48
N THR A 51 -4.02 -24.19 6.82
CA THR A 51 -4.34 -23.55 5.54
C THR A 51 -4.93 -22.15 5.66
N GLU A 52 -4.98 -21.59 6.87
CA GLU A 52 -5.61 -20.32 7.17
C GLU A 52 -4.62 -19.34 7.80
N VAL A 53 -4.96 -18.05 7.73
CA VAL A 53 -4.22 -16.96 8.35
C VAL A 53 -5.20 -16.14 9.15
N ARG A 54 -4.85 -15.85 10.41
CA ARG A 54 -5.51 -14.77 11.15
C ARG A 54 -4.91 -13.46 10.71
N GLN A 55 -5.69 -12.70 9.96
CA GLN A 55 -5.31 -11.36 9.56
C GLN A 55 -5.97 -10.33 10.46
N THR A 56 -5.18 -9.37 10.93
CA THR A 56 -5.64 -8.22 11.69
C THR A 56 -5.25 -6.92 10.98
N GLY A 57 -5.90 -5.83 11.35
CA GLY A 57 -5.57 -4.50 10.86
C GLY A 57 -6.51 -3.45 11.41
N ARG A 58 -6.33 -2.21 10.95
CA ARG A 58 -7.12 -1.06 11.39
C ARG A 58 -7.64 -0.24 10.20
N ALA A 59 -8.93 0.07 10.19
CA ALA A 59 -9.52 1.01 9.25
C ALA A 59 -9.55 2.41 9.86
N LEU A 60 -9.00 3.39 9.14
CA LEU A 60 -8.95 4.80 9.57
C LEU A 60 -9.51 5.70 8.48
N VAL A 61 -10.02 6.87 8.86
CA VAL A 61 -10.38 7.92 7.91
C VAL A 61 -9.12 8.51 7.30
N LEU A 62 -9.07 8.59 5.97
CA LEU A 62 -8.00 9.23 5.22
C LEU A 62 -7.84 10.69 5.68
N GLN A 63 -6.60 11.16 5.89
CA GLN A 63 -6.23 12.47 6.47
C GLN A 63 -6.43 12.59 7.98
N GLN A 64 -7.63 12.37 8.51
CA GLN A 64 -7.89 12.57 9.95
C GLN A 64 -7.28 11.47 10.82
N ARG A 65 -7.04 10.29 10.26
CA ARG A 65 -6.52 9.10 10.97
C ARG A 65 -7.38 8.70 12.18
N THR A 66 -8.65 9.09 12.16
CA THR A 66 -9.64 8.67 13.16
C THR A 66 -10.14 7.26 12.83
N PRO A 67 -10.42 6.42 13.83
CA PRO A 67 -11.03 5.11 13.62
C PRO A 67 -12.31 5.14 12.78
N VAL A 68 -12.52 4.09 11.98
CA VAL A 68 -13.80 3.83 11.32
C VAL A 68 -14.46 2.64 12.00
N GLU A 69 -15.50 2.88 12.78
CA GLU A 69 -16.31 1.84 13.41
C GLU A 69 -17.37 1.30 12.44
N GLY A 70 -17.66 -0.01 12.53
CA GLY A 70 -18.75 -0.63 11.77
C GLY A 70 -18.49 -0.80 10.28
N ALA A 71 -17.27 -0.57 9.80
CA ALA A 71 -16.91 -0.88 8.42
C ALA A 71 -16.90 -2.38 8.20
N THR A 72 -17.58 -2.83 7.15
CA THR A 72 -17.54 -4.23 6.70
C THR A 72 -16.25 -4.47 5.95
N VAL A 73 -15.42 -5.39 6.44
CA VAL A 73 -14.18 -5.85 5.82
C VAL A 73 -14.44 -7.22 5.20
N THR A 74 -14.23 -7.36 3.90
CA THR A 74 -14.51 -8.61 3.16
C THR A 74 -13.28 -9.11 2.44
N ALA A 75 -13.08 -10.44 2.43
CA ALA A 75 -12.08 -11.16 1.68
C ALA A 75 -12.72 -12.39 1.02
N GLY A 76 -13.04 -12.32 -0.26
CA GLY A 76 -13.78 -13.38 -0.94
C GLY A 76 -15.16 -13.59 -0.30
N THR A 77 -15.39 -14.76 0.29
CA THR A 77 -16.66 -15.12 0.96
C THR A 77 -16.67 -14.82 2.47
N THR A 78 -15.53 -14.44 3.06
CA THR A 78 -15.42 -14.18 4.49
C THR A 78 -15.54 -12.68 4.76
N SER A 79 -16.25 -12.30 5.83
CA SER A 79 -16.36 -10.91 6.24
C SER A 79 -16.32 -10.74 7.76
N THR A 80 -15.99 -9.53 8.19
CA THR A 80 -16.00 -9.08 9.60
C THR A 80 -16.35 -7.59 9.65
N THR A 81 -16.54 -7.03 10.84
CA THR A 81 -16.80 -5.60 11.05
C THR A 81 -15.74 -4.98 11.94
N THR A 82 -15.36 -3.74 11.66
CA THR A 82 -14.43 -3.00 12.53
C THR A 82 -15.11 -2.59 13.84
N ASN A 83 -14.35 -2.62 14.93
CA ASN A 83 -14.82 -2.16 16.24
C ASN A 83 -14.65 -0.62 16.40
N ALA A 84 -14.94 -0.08 17.59
CA ALA A 84 -14.81 1.36 17.90
C ALA A 84 -13.38 1.93 17.72
N ASN A 85 -12.34 1.10 17.82
CA ASN A 85 -10.96 1.49 17.55
C ASN A 85 -10.57 1.35 16.07
N GLY A 86 -11.52 0.93 15.22
CA GLY A 86 -11.31 0.65 13.80
C GLY A 86 -10.61 -0.68 13.56
N ASP A 87 -10.36 -1.48 14.60
CA ASP A 87 -9.65 -2.75 14.49
C ASP A 87 -10.57 -3.83 13.92
N TYR A 88 -9.99 -4.73 13.12
CA TYR A 88 -10.67 -5.93 12.63
C TYR A 88 -9.79 -7.17 12.79
N SER A 89 -10.43 -8.34 12.84
CA SER A 89 -9.78 -9.65 12.70
C SER A 89 -10.59 -10.52 11.74
N LEU A 90 -9.93 -11.10 10.76
CA LEU A 90 -10.52 -11.90 9.69
C LEU A 90 -9.67 -13.14 9.41
N ILE A 91 -10.29 -14.30 9.23
CA ILE A 91 -9.60 -15.51 8.77
C ILE A 91 -9.60 -15.53 7.25
N VAL A 92 -8.42 -15.66 6.65
CA VAL A 92 -8.23 -15.70 5.19
C VAL A 92 -7.39 -16.91 4.78
N PRO A 93 -7.49 -17.39 3.53
CA PRO A 93 -6.68 -18.53 3.07
C PRO A 93 -5.17 -18.22 3.06
N ARG A 94 -4.37 -19.13 3.61
CA ARG A 94 -2.89 -19.07 3.57
C ARG A 94 -2.36 -19.52 2.22
N GLY A 95 -1.31 -18.86 1.73
CA GLY A 95 -0.63 -19.19 0.49
C GLY A 95 -1.46 -18.96 -0.78
N LYS A 96 -2.62 -18.30 -0.67
CA LYS A 96 -3.49 -17.95 -1.80
C LYS A 96 -3.64 -16.43 -1.92
N PRO A 97 -3.91 -15.90 -3.14
CA PRO A 97 -4.22 -14.50 -3.33
C PRO A 97 -5.47 -14.09 -2.53
N VAL A 98 -5.36 -12.97 -1.82
CA VAL A 98 -6.41 -12.34 -1.05
C VAL A 98 -6.50 -10.88 -1.47
N ARG A 99 -7.74 -10.38 -1.58
CA ARG A 99 -8.03 -8.96 -1.77
C ARG A 99 -9.05 -8.53 -0.75
N LEU A 100 -8.75 -7.47 -0.01
CA LEU A 100 -9.70 -6.89 0.93
C LEU A 100 -10.55 -5.82 0.26
N THR A 101 -11.81 -5.76 0.66
CA THR A 101 -12.66 -4.60 0.43
C THR A 101 -13.21 -4.08 1.73
N PHE A 102 -13.25 -2.76 1.88
CA PHE A 102 -13.84 -2.08 3.03
C PHE A 102 -15.05 -1.26 2.55
N ALA A 103 -16.19 -1.41 3.22
CA ALA A 103 -17.40 -0.68 2.92
C ALA A 103 -18.06 -0.18 4.20
N ALA A 104 -18.49 1.08 4.20
CA ALA A 104 -19.26 1.71 5.26
C ALA A 104 -20.17 2.81 4.64
N PRO A 105 -21.36 3.10 5.19
CA PRO A 105 -22.33 4.01 4.57
C PRO A 105 -21.75 5.37 4.19
N GLU A 106 -20.99 6.00 5.08
CA GLU A 106 -20.45 7.36 4.89
C GLU A 106 -19.13 7.41 4.11
N PHE A 107 -18.71 6.30 3.50
CA PHE A 107 -17.41 6.14 2.88
C PHE A 107 -17.52 5.64 1.44
N TYR A 108 -16.51 5.96 0.66
CA TYR A 108 -16.25 5.28 -0.60
C TYR A 108 -15.78 3.86 -0.29
N LYS A 109 -16.19 2.89 -1.09
CA LYS A 109 -15.67 1.52 -1.00
C LYS A 109 -14.18 1.54 -1.30
N LEU A 110 -13.37 1.06 -0.38
CA LEU A 110 -11.94 0.84 -0.61
C LEU A 110 -11.73 -0.59 -1.12
N VAL A 111 -11.05 -0.74 -2.24
CA VAL A 111 -10.54 -2.01 -2.76
C VAL A 111 -9.04 -2.02 -2.60
N GLU A 112 -8.50 -2.91 -1.77
CA GLU A 112 -7.07 -3.00 -1.53
C GLU A 112 -6.35 -3.78 -2.63
N GLN A 113 -5.02 -3.63 -2.68
CA GLN A 113 -4.18 -4.43 -3.55
C GLN A 113 -4.31 -5.93 -3.21
N GLU A 114 -4.15 -6.79 -4.21
CA GLU A 114 -4.08 -8.24 -3.99
C GLU A 114 -2.71 -8.65 -3.45
N TYR A 115 -2.70 -9.57 -2.50
CA TYR A 115 -1.48 -10.09 -1.89
C TYR A 115 -1.63 -11.55 -1.42
N VAL A 116 -0.51 -12.20 -1.11
CA VAL A 116 -0.43 -13.57 -0.59
C VAL A 116 0.31 -13.55 0.74
N VAL A 117 -0.28 -14.23 1.74
CA VAL A 117 0.30 -14.38 3.09
C VAL A 117 0.61 -15.84 3.37
N GLU A 118 1.85 -16.11 3.76
CA GLU A 118 2.34 -17.46 4.09
C GLU A 118 2.46 -17.69 5.61
N LYS A 119 2.35 -16.63 6.41
CA LYS A 119 2.46 -16.66 7.88
C LYS A 119 1.13 -17.03 8.52
N ALA A 120 1.15 -17.63 9.71
CA ALA A 120 -0.07 -18.00 10.44
C ALA A 120 -0.87 -16.81 10.97
N THR A 121 -0.17 -15.74 11.32
CA THR A 121 -0.76 -14.46 11.69
C THR A 121 -0.15 -13.36 10.83
N TYR A 122 -0.97 -12.36 10.50
CA TYR A 122 -0.51 -11.21 9.74
C TYR A 122 -1.23 -9.95 10.19
N GLU A 123 -0.45 -9.01 10.72
CA GLU A 123 -0.92 -7.66 10.98
C GLU A 123 -0.70 -6.81 9.73
N ARG A 124 -1.81 -6.46 9.07
CA ARG A 124 -1.78 -5.68 7.83
C ARG A 124 -1.42 -4.22 8.07
N GLY A 125 -1.68 -3.72 9.28
CA GLY A 125 -1.62 -2.31 9.59
C GLY A 125 -2.86 -1.57 9.09
N GLU A 126 -2.65 -0.35 8.64
CA GLU A 126 -3.72 0.60 8.38
C GLU A 126 -4.27 0.51 6.96
N SER A 127 -5.59 0.64 6.85
CA SER A 127 -6.32 0.83 5.59
C SER A 127 -7.07 2.17 5.68
N LEU A 128 -6.77 3.10 4.78
CA LEU A 128 -7.28 4.47 4.86
C LEU A 128 -8.54 4.62 3.99
N MET A 129 -9.70 4.72 4.62
CA MET A 129 -10.99 4.90 3.95
C MET A 129 -11.26 6.37 3.64
N LEU A 130 -11.79 6.64 2.45
CA LEU A 130 -12.16 7.99 2.03
C LEU A 130 -13.62 8.28 2.40
N SER A 131 -13.85 9.24 3.30
CA SER A 131 -15.21 9.68 3.61
C SER A 131 -15.85 10.39 2.41
N ARG A 132 -17.18 10.30 2.27
CA ARG A 132 -17.93 11.01 1.22
C ARG A 132 -17.75 12.52 1.31
N GLN A 133 -17.67 13.06 2.52
CA GLN A 133 -17.41 14.47 2.77
C GLN A 133 -16.04 14.89 2.21
N THR A 134 -14.98 14.13 2.55
CA THR A 134 -13.63 14.40 2.05
C THR A 134 -13.58 14.22 0.53
N ALA A 135 -14.23 13.20 -0.02
CA ALA A 135 -14.33 13.02 -1.48
C ALA A 135 -14.98 14.23 -2.18
N GLY A 136 -16.06 14.76 -1.60
CA GLY A 136 -16.72 15.97 -2.09
C GLY A 136 -15.80 17.19 -2.14
N LEU A 137 -14.96 17.36 -1.11
CA LEU A 137 -13.95 18.42 -1.07
C LEU A 137 -12.83 18.20 -2.08
N LEU A 138 -12.34 16.96 -2.19
CA LEU A 138 -11.25 16.60 -3.10
C LEU A 138 -11.63 16.71 -4.58
N LYS A 139 -12.92 16.60 -4.91
CA LYS A 139 -13.42 16.74 -6.29
C LYS A 139 -12.99 18.07 -6.94
N ALA A 140 -12.86 19.15 -6.16
CA ALA A 140 -12.39 20.44 -6.66
C ALA A 140 -10.95 20.40 -7.20
N PHE A 141 -10.13 19.47 -6.72
CA PHE A 141 -8.73 19.28 -7.13
C PHE A 141 -8.57 18.24 -8.25
N LEU A 142 -9.66 17.62 -8.68
CA LEU A 142 -9.71 16.58 -9.73
C LEU A 142 -10.55 17.07 -10.91
N PRO A 143 -10.01 17.98 -11.74
CA PRO A 143 -10.77 18.58 -12.82
C PRO A 143 -11.21 17.53 -13.84
N GLY A 144 -12.50 17.55 -14.20
CA GLY A 144 -13.06 16.58 -15.14
C GLY A 144 -13.23 15.17 -14.57
N LEU A 145 -13.25 15.00 -13.24
CA LEU A 145 -13.60 13.74 -12.61
C LEU A 145 -15.00 13.27 -13.05
N ASP A 146 -15.04 12.11 -13.68
CA ASP A 146 -16.23 11.35 -14.03
C ASP A 146 -16.49 10.30 -12.94
N THR A 147 -17.57 10.48 -12.19
CA THR A 147 -17.95 9.59 -11.07
C THR A 147 -18.43 8.21 -11.53
N ALA A 148 -18.67 8.00 -12.83
CA ALA A 148 -18.97 6.67 -13.37
C ALA A 148 -17.69 5.86 -13.64
N LYS A 149 -16.51 6.50 -13.61
CA LYS A 149 -15.21 5.87 -13.84
C LYS A 149 -14.51 5.56 -12.53
N GLY A 150 -13.44 4.78 -12.62
CA GLY A 150 -12.66 4.34 -11.47
C GLY A 150 -11.59 5.32 -11.04
N ILE A 151 -11.28 5.24 -9.74
CA ILE A 151 -10.19 5.94 -9.08
C ILE A 151 -9.18 4.89 -8.61
N LEU A 152 -7.91 5.08 -8.97
CA LEU A 152 -6.77 4.28 -8.50
C LEU A 152 -5.82 5.20 -7.73
N VAL A 153 -5.64 4.92 -6.45
CA VAL A 153 -4.68 5.57 -5.57
C VAL A 153 -3.41 4.71 -5.53
N VAL A 154 -2.27 5.33 -5.78
CA VAL A 154 -0.97 4.66 -5.82
C VAL A 154 -0.08 5.16 -4.69
N ARG A 155 0.47 4.23 -3.92
CA ARG A 155 1.61 4.47 -3.04
C ARG A 155 2.88 3.97 -3.73
N VAL A 156 3.92 4.78 -3.75
CA VAL A 156 5.24 4.33 -4.16
C VAL A 156 6.04 4.01 -2.91
N VAL A 157 6.63 2.82 -2.86
CA VAL A 157 7.34 2.31 -1.69
C VAL A 157 8.81 2.17 -2.06
N ALA A 158 9.68 2.91 -1.37
CA ALA A 158 11.11 2.69 -1.42
C ALA A 158 11.47 1.42 -0.64
N GLY A 159 11.81 0.34 -1.36
CA GLY A 159 12.28 -0.91 -0.81
C GLY A 159 13.80 -0.96 -0.65
N GLU A 160 14.32 -2.17 -0.45
CA GLU A 160 15.75 -2.39 -0.24
C GLU A 160 16.59 -1.81 -1.40
N GLY A 161 17.64 -1.06 -1.04
CA GLY A 161 18.53 -0.40 -2.01
C GLY A 161 17.97 0.85 -2.68
N CYS A 162 16.70 1.20 -2.47
CA CYS A 162 16.13 2.49 -2.89
C CYS A 162 16.09 3.47 -1.71
N LYS A 163 16.82 4.59 -1.81
CA LYS A 163 16.90 5.57 -0.71
C LYS A 163 15.63 6.42 -0.57
N SER A 164 14.93 6.67 -1.67
CA SER A 164 13.74 7.51 -1.72
C SER A 164 13.01 7.32 -3.04
N GLU A 165 11.69 7.44 -2.96
CA GLU A 165 10.74 7.51 -4.05
C GLU A 165 10.59 8.90 -4.68
N GLU A 166 11.20 9.95 -4.11
CA GLU A 166 11.13 11.33 -4.61
C GLU A 166 11.48 11.39 -6.10
N GLY A 167 10.71 12.17 -6.85
CA GLY A 167 10.98 12.39 -8.27
C GLY A 167 10.54 11.23 -9.18
N THR A 168 9.89 10.20 -8.63
CA THR A 168 9.34 9.11 -9.44
C THR A 168 8.15 9.60 -10.27
N GLU A 169 8.24 9.35 -11.58
CA GLU A 169 7.13 9.57 -12.52
C GLU A 169 6.31 8.29 -12.67
N LEU A 170 4.99 8.41 -12.76
CA LEU A 170 4.07 7.29 -12.91
C LEU A 170 3.34 7.36 -14.25
N SER A 171 3.06 6.20 -14.83
CA SER A 171 2.15 6.03 -15.97
C SER A 171 1.25 4.82 -15.78
N LEU A 172 0.14 4.79 -16.51
CA LEU A 172 -0.87 3.75 -16.45
C LEU A 172 -1.09 3.14 -17.84
N ASP A 173 -1.16 1.81 -17.88
CA ASP A 173 -1.62 1.05 -19.04
C ASP A 173 -2.89 0.27 -18.64
N PRO A 174 -3.98 0.32 -19.44
CA PRO A 174 -4.16 1.13 -20.65
C PRO A 174 -4.14 2.64 -20.34
N PRO A 175 -3.72 3.48 -21.31
CA PRO A 175 -3.74 4.92 -21.16
C PRO A 175 -5.19 5.45 -21.17
N GLY A 176 -5.38 6.70 -20.72
CA GLY A 176 -6.67 7.41 -20.77
C GLY A 176 -7.17 7.90 -19.42
N ALA A 177 -6.54 7.47 -18.32
CA ALA A 177 -6.75 8.07 -17.00
C ALA A 177 -5.97 9.38 -16.88
N THR A 178 -6.49 10.30 -16.08
CA THR A 178 -5.76 11.51 -15.70
C THR A 178 -4.99 11.26 -14.41
N LEU A 179 -3.73 11.72 -14.35
CA LEU A 179 -2.84 11.57 -13.20
C LEU A 179 -2.73 12.88 -12.41
N ARG A 180 -2.83 12.78 -11.08
CA ARG A 180 -2.45 13.83 -10.13
C ARG A 180 -1.54 13.25 -9.06
N TYR A 181 -0.42 13.90 -8.80
CA TYR A 181 0.42 13.58 -7.66
C TYR A 181 -0.07 14.30 -6.43
N THR A 182 0.27 13.77 -5.26
CA THR A 182 -0.18 14.31 -3.99
C THR A 182 0.95 14.98 -3.22
N VAL A 183 0.56 15.94 -2.38
CA VAL A 183 1.42 16.55 -1.37
C VAL A 183 0.59 16.67 -0.10
N ASN A 184 1.10 16.13 1.01
CA ASN A 184 0.38 15.93 2.27
C ASN A 184 -0.98 15.22 2.04
N GLY A 185 -0.98 14.25 1.13
CA GLY A 185 -2.15 13.48 0.71
C GLY A 185 -3.28 14.28 0.01
N LEU A 186 -3.01 15.51 -0.46
CA LEU A 186 -3.93 16.28 -1.31
C LEU A 186 -3.46 16.27 -2.76
N PRO A 187 -4.35 16.15 -3.76
CA PRO A 187 -3.97 16.26 -5.17
C PRO A 187 -3.33 17.62 -5.47
N SER A 188 -2.30 17.61 -6.30
CA SER A 188 -1.48 18.78 -6.64
C SER A 188 -1.05 18.75 -8.11
N ASP A 189 -0.52 19.88 -8.59
CA ASP A 189 0.08 20.00 -9.92
C ASP A 189 1.56 19.58 -9.97
N LYS A 190 2.10 18.97 -8.90
CA LYS A 190 3.45 18.41 -8.96
C LYS A 190 3.54 17.37 -10.08
N PRO A 191 4.68 17.28 -10.81
CA PRO A 191 4.82 16.34 -11.91
C PRO A 191 5.36 14.96 -11.48
N PHE A 192 5.67 14.76 -10.20
CA PHE A 192 6.27 13.53 -9.67
C PHE A 192 5.91 13.29 -8.20
N VAL A 193 6.18 12.06 -7.74
CA VAL A 193 5.99 11.62 -6.36
C VAL A 193 6.82 12.45 -5.38
N THR A 194 6.16 12.89 -4.30
CA THR A 194 6.82 13.46 -3.12
C THR A 194 7.15 12.34 -2.13
N ALA A 195 8.33 12.38 -1.53
CA ALA A 195 8.77 11.40 -0.55
C ALA A 195 7.91 11.42 0.73
N GLY A 196 7.68 10.23 1.29
CA GLY A 196 6.92 9.98 2.50
C GLY A 196 5.41 9.96 2.31
N GLU A 197 4.89 10.21 1.11
CA GLU A 197 3.46 10.24 0.85
C GLU A 197 2.86 8.82 0.91
N ASN A 198 1.93 8.60 1.86
CA ASN A 198 1.25 7.31 1.96
C ASN A 198 0.32 7.06 0.75
N ASN A 199 -0.24 8.13 0.19
CA ASN A 199 -0.89 8.12 -1.12
C ASN A 199 -0.06 9.07 -1.97
N GLY A 200 0.77 8.59 -2.89
CA GLY A 200 1.71 9.41 -3.67
C GLY A 200 1.13 9.93 -4.99
N ALA A 201 0.10 9.26 -5.49
CA ALA A 201 -0.59 9.66 -6.72
C ALA A 201 -2.01 9.11 -6.81
N ILE A 202 -2.79 9.74 -7.68
CA ILE A 202 -4.18 9.37 -8.00
C ILE A 202 -4.31 9.36 -9.52
N PHE A 203 -4.63 8.20 -10.08
CA PHE A 203 -5.20 8.09 -11.42
C PHE A 203 -6.72 8.11 -11.28
N TYR A 204 -7.39 9.00 -12.01
CA TYR A 204 -8.85 9.06 -12.07
C TYR A 204 -9.34 9.02 -13.51
N ASN A 205 -10.63 8.76 -13.67
CA ASN A 205 -11.25 8.44 -14.97
C ASN A 205 -10.73 7.11 -15.57
N VAL A 206 -10.28 6.19 -14.71
CA VAL A 206 -9.84 4.85 -15.13
C VAL A 206 -11.05 4.06 -15.62
N THR A 207 -10.95 3.36 -16.75
CA THR A 207 -12.02 2.49 -17.24
C THR A 207 -12.32 1.38 -16.21
N PRO A 208 -13.54 1.32 -15.64
CA PRO A 208 -13.89 0.29 -14.68
C PRO A 208 -13.75 -1.13 -15.26
N GLY A 209 -13.30 -2.07 -14.43
CA GLY A 209 -13.13 -3.47 -14.78
C GLY A 209 -11.90 -3.78 -15.66
N ALA A 210 -11.20 -2.78 -16.17
CA ALA A 210 -9.96 -2.99 -16.90
C ALA A 210 -8.84 -3.41 -15.93
N LYS A 211 -8.06 -4.44 -16.32
CA LYS A 211 -6.78 -4.71 -15.64
C LYS A 211 -5.86 -3.54 -15.91
N VAL A 212 -5.23 -3.00 -14.87
CA VAL A 212 -4.29 -1.89 -14.98
C VAL A 212 -2.88 -2.29 -14.60
N THR A 213 -1.90 -1.70 -15.29
CA THR A 213 -0.48 -1.79 -14.94
C THR A 213 0.05 -0.40 -14.67
N VAL A 214 0.65 -0.20 -13.49
CA VAL A 214 1.33 1.05 -13.14
C VAL A 214 2.83 0.89 -13.38
N THR A 215 3.41 1.79 -14.18
CA THR A 215 4.86 1.89 -14.36
C THR A 215 5.39 3.08 -13.57
N ALA A 216 6.50 2.88 -12.88
CA ALA A 216 7.20 3.86 -12.07
C ALA A 216 8.63 4.06 -12.58
N LYS A 217 8.89 5.28 -13.07
CA LYS A 217 10.21 5.70 -13.55
C LYS A 217 10.85 6.58 -12.49
N SER A 218 11.69 5.97 -11.65
CA SER A 218 12.46 6.68 -10.64
C SER A 218 13.82 7.14 -11.21
N PRO A 219 14.31 8.34 -10.86
CA PRO A 219 15.64 8.79 -11.25
C PRO A 219 16.76 7.98 -10.58
N THR A 220 16.51 7.45 -9.39
CA THR A 220 17.52 6.87 -8.49
C THR A 220 17.30 5.38 -8.19
N CYS A 221 16.12 4.83 -8.53
CA CYS A 221 15.74 3.46 -8.23
C CYS A 221 15.16 2.75 -9.46
N SER A 222 14.96 1.44 -9.38
CA SER A 222 14.23 0.66 -10.39
C SER A 222 12.93 0.13 -9.81
N GLN A 223 11.85 0.12 -10.59
CA GLN A 223 10.63 -0.60 -10.21
C GLN A 223 10.91 -2.10 -10.10
N LEU A 224 10.50 -2.70 -9.00
CA LEU A 224 10.57 -4.13 -8.80
C LEU A 224 9.42 -4.82 -9.56
N PRO A 225 9.69 -5.94 -10.26
CA PRO A 225 8.65 -6.68 -10.95
C PRO A 225 7.71 -7.35 -9.95
N PHE A 226 6.44 -7.49 -10.33
CA PHE A 226 5.48 -8.29 -9.59
C PHE A 226 5.57 -9.78 -10.01
N PRO A 227 5.29 -10.73 -9.10
CA PRO A 227 5.01 -10.53 -7.69
C PRO A 227 6.24 -10.08 -6.91
N VAL A 228 6.05 -9.17 -5.95
CA VAL A 228 7.13 -8.61 -5.13
C VAL A 228 6.93 -8.94 -3.65
N ALA A 229 7.97 -9.46 -3.01
CA ALA A 229 7.97 -9.72 -1.58
C ALA A 229 8.37 -8.45 -0.82
N PHE A 230 7.52 -8.01 0.11
CA PHE A 230 7.78 -6.87 0.98
C PHE A 230 7.25 -7.18 2.39
N GLU A 231 8.09 -7.00 3.40
CA GLU A 231 7.76 -7.28 4.82
C GLU A 231 7.17 -8.68 5.08
N GLY A 232 7.57 -9.65 4.26
CA GLY A 232 7.12 -11.04 4.34
C GLY A 232 5.72 -11.31 3.78
N VAL A 233 5.22 -10.43 2.91
CA VAL A 233 4.00 -10.58 2.12
C VAL A 233 4.34 -10.46 0.64
N LYS A 234 3.72 -11.26 -0.23
CA LYS A 234 3.88 -11.13 -1.69
C LYS A 234 2.74 -10.29 -2.24
N TYR A 235 3.05 -9.16 -2.86
CA TYR A 235 2.06 -8.31 -3.55
C TYR A 235 2.03 -8.66 -5.04
N ASN A 236 0.83 -8.59 -5.64
CA ASN A 236 0.61 -8.85 -7.05
C ASN A 236 0.26 -7.56 -7.82
N ASP A 237 0.42 -7.58 -9.14
CA ASP A 237 0.02 -6.50 -10.07
C ASP A 237 -1.48 -6.55 -10.43
N ASN A 238 -2.22 -7.55 -9.95
CA ASN A 238 -3.57 -7.81 -10.39
C ASN A 238 -4.55 -6.78 -9.82
N GLN A 239 -4.69 -5.63 -10.48
CA GLN A 239 -5.57 -4.55 -10.06
C GLN A 239 -6.61 -4.25 -11.12
N THR A 240 -7.85 -4.04 -10.66
CA THR A 240 -8.99 -3.63 -11.45
C THR A 240 -9.69 -2.52 -10.68
N THR A 241 -10.05 -1.45 -11.35
CA THR A 241 -10.83 -0.39 -10.72
C THR A 241 -12.33 -0.68 -10.81
N GLU A 242 -13.08 -0.19 -9.83
CA GLU A 242 -14.53 -0.16 -9.85
C GLU A 242 -14.98 1.28 -10.13
N GLY A 243 -16.14 1.47 -10.76
CA GLY A 243 -16.74 2.80 -10.92
C GLY A 243 -17.55 3.21 -9.69
N GLY A 244 -18.18 4.38 -9.75
CA GLY A 244 -19.02 4.88 -8.67
C GLY A 244 -18.22 5.34 -7.45
N GLU A 245 -18.82 5.23 -6.27
CA GLU A 245 -18.21 5.68 -5.02
C GLU A 245 -17.28 4.61 -4.45
N SER A 246 -16.27 4.27 -5.25
CA SER A 246 -15.23 3.32 -4.91
C SER A 246 -13.86 3.84 -5.34
N PHE A 247 -12.81 3.36 -4.69
CA PHE A 247 -11.44 3.57 -5.14
C PHE A 247 -10.60 2.34 -4.86
N THR A 248 -9.63 2.10 -5.73
CA THR A 248 -8.66 1.02 -5.60
C THR A 248 -7.34 1.58 -5.08
N PHE A 249 -6.70 0.86 -4.16
CA PHE A 249 -5.38 1.22 -3.63
C PHE A 249 -4.34 0.21 -4.10
N MET A 250 -3.23 0.71 -4.64
CA MET A 250 -2.11 -0.11 -5.10
C MET A 250 -0.79 0.42 -4.55
N ARG A 251 0.12 -0.48 -4.19
CA ARG A 251 1.53 -0.16 -3.94
C ARG A 251 2.35 -0.52 -5.18
N VAL A 252 3.27 0.38 -5.55
CA VAL A 252 4.37 0.10 -6.48
C VAL A 252 5.67 0.13 -5.69
N PHE A 253 6.53 -0.85 -5.92
CA PHE A 253 7.74 -1.04 -5.13
C PHE A 253 8.97 -0.68 -5.96
N LEU A 254 9.87 0.09 -5.37
CA LEU A 254 11.16 0.43 -5.93
C LEU A 254 12.27 -0.31 -5.18
N GLY A 255 13.36 -0.64 -5.86
CA GLY A 255 14.55 -1.23 -5.25
C GLY A 255 15.83 -0.67 -5.86
N THR A 256 16.94 -1.37 -5.59
CA THR A 256 18.26 -1.04 -6.17
C THR A 256 18.15 -0.74 -7.66
N LYS A 257 18.74 0.38 -8.08
CA LYS A 257 18.81 0.73 -9.49
C LYS A 257 19.60 -0.33 -10.24
N VAL A 258 18.92 -1.03 -11.14
CA VAL A 258 19.58 -1.90 -12.11
C VAL A 258 20.12 -0.98 -13.18
N GLN A 259 21.45 -0.83 -13.23
CA GLN A 259 22.10 -0.14 -14.34
C GLN A 259 21.73 -0.90 -15.61
N ALA A 260 21.15 -0.23 -16.60
CA ALA A 260 20.97 -0.84 -17.90
C ALA A 260 22.34 -1.39 -18.36
N PRO A 261 22.42 -2.59 -18.96
CA PRO A 261 23.69 -3.04 -19.52
C PRO A 261 24.19 -1.92 -20.43
N ASP A 262 25.43 -1.46 -20.18
CA ASP A 262 26.04 -0.44 -21.03
C ASP A 262 25.89 -0.92 -22.46
N ALA A 263 25.15 -0.17 -23.27
CA ALA A 263 25.24 -0.31 -24.71
C ALA A 263 26.71 -0.01 -24.99
N GLY A 264 27.50 -1.07 -25.19
CA GLY A 264 28.92 -0.96 -25.49
C GLY A 264 29.13 0.08 -26.58
N PRO A 265 30.32 0.72 -26.62
CA PRO A 265 30.58 1.77 -27.60
C PRO A 265 30.17 1.28 -28.99
N VAL A 266 29.25 2.01 -29.61
CA VAL A 266 28.95 1.85 -31.03
C VAL A 266 30.24 2.18 -31.76
N ASP A 267 30.91 1.14 -32.26
CA ASP A 267 32.06 1.27 -33.16
C ASP A 267 31.60 2.06 -34.39
N ALA A 268 31.86 3.36 -34.39
CA ALA A 268 31.81 4.19 -35.58
C ALA A 268 33.06 3.85 -36.42
N GLY A 269 32.99 2.74 -37.18
CA GLY A 269 34.18 2.19 -37.83
C GLY A 269 33.93 1.30 -39.05
N ALA A 270 33.38 1.88 -40.11
CA ALA A 270 33.66 1.55 -41.53
C ALA A 270 32.75 2.48 -42.36
N GLY A 271 33.19 3.65 -42.85
CA GLY A 271 34.33 3.78 -43.74
C GLY A 271 33.87 3.39 -45.15
N ASP A 272 33.09 4.28 -45.80
CA ASP A 272 32.75 4.18 -47.22
C ASP A 272 34.02 3.99 -48.05
N ALA A 273 34.18 2.80 -48.61
CA ALA A 273 35.17 2.57 -49.65
C ALA A 273 34.63 3.16 -50.96
N ALA A 274 35.19 4.31 -51.35
CA ALA A 274 35.00 4.87 -52.69
C ALA A 274 35.58 3.91 -53.76
N PRO A 275 34.95 3.78 -54.93
CA PRO A 275 35.46 2.94 -56.00
C PRO A 275 36.69 3.57 -56.67
N SER A 276 37.77 2.79 -56.76
CA SER A 276 38.96 3.12 -57.54
C SER A 276 38.65 2.94 -59.04
N ASP A 277 38.49 4.05 -59.74
CA ASP A 277 38.54 4.08 -61.20
C ASP A 277 39.89 4.68 -61.62
N ALA A 278 40.79 3.82 -62.07
CA ALA A 278 42.04 4.18 -62.70
C ALA A 278 42.17 3.31 -63.95
N GLY A 279 41.74 3.88 -65.08
CA GLY A 279 42.17 3.39 -66.38
C GLY A 279 43.67 3.62 -66.57
N ASP A 280 44.34 2.69 -67.25
CA ASP A 280 45.04 2.97 -68.51
C ASP A 280 45.57 1.67 -69.15
N ALA A 281 45.71 1.74 -70.48
CA ALA A 281 46.56 0.98 -71.39
C ALA A 281 46.06 -0.37 -71.91
N THR A 282 45.69 -0.41 -73.20
CA THR A 282 46.65 -0.80 -74.25
C THR A 282 46.11 -0.57 -75.66
N THR A 283 46.90 0.16 -76.46
CA THR A 283 46.95 0.10 -77.92
C THR A 283 47.75 -1.12 -78.37
N ASP A 284 47.15 -2.00 -79.16
CA ASP A 284 47.60 -2.45 -80.49
C ASP A 284 46.52 -3.34 -81.15
#